data_AF-A0A2E5AJN8-F1
#
_entry.id   AF-A0A2E5AJN8-F1
#
_cell.length_a   1.000
_cell.length_b   1.000
_cell.length_c   1.000
_cell.angle_alpha   90.00
_cell.angle_beta   90.00
_cell.angle_gamma   90.00
#
_symmetry.space_group_name_H-M   'P 1'
#
loop_
_entity.id
_entity.type
_entity.pdbx_description
1 polymer ?
#
loop_
_entity_poly.entity_id
_entity_poly.type
_entity_poly.pdbx_seq_one_letter_code
_entity_poly.pdbx_strand_id
1 'polypeptide(L)' 'MEKIYNFVIDILNKAIKLALTFLCLGVVIQLLIDDELFNWDPIGNIQNSGPSFIGVIALVVLFLLFRKK' A
#
# COMPACT_ATOMS: atom_id res chain seq x y z
N MET A 1 -17.73 15.26 -18.67
CA MET A 1 -16.31 15.21 -18.27
C MET A 1 -16.18 14.94 -16.78
N GLU A 2 -16.75 15.78 -15.92
CA GLU A 2 -16.63 15.67 -14.45
C GLU A 2 -17.15 14.33 -13.86
N LYS A 3 -18.28 13.80 -14.35
CA LYS A 3 -18.83 12.51 -13.89
C LYS A 3 -17.89 11.32 -14.16
N ILE A 4 -17.23 11.30 -15.32
CA ILE A 4 -16.30 10.22 -15.69
C ILE A 4 -15.03 10.32 -14.85
N TYR A 5 -14.52 11.54 -14.65
CA TYR A 5 -13.37 11.79 -13.78
C TYR A 5 -13.62 11.28 -12.36
N ASN A 6 -14.76 11.66 -11.75
CA ASN A 6 -15.10 11.23 -10.40
C ASN A 6 -15.28 9.70 -10.29
N PHE A 7 -15.84 9.08 -11.32
CA PHE A 7 -15.99 7.62 -11.38
C PHE A 7 -14.63 6.90 -11.44
N VAL A 8 -13.71 7.37 -12.29
CA VAL A 8 -12.35 6.81 -12.41
C VAL A 8 -11.60 6.96 -11.09
N ILE A 9 -11.66 8.13 -10.45
CA ILE A 9 -11.02 8.39 -9.17
C ILE A 9 -11.60 7.49 -8.07
N ASP A 10 -12.91 7.29 -8.03
CA ASP A 10 -13.55 6.39 -7.05
C ASP A 10 -13.09 4.93 -7.22
N ILE A 11 -13.02 4.45 -8.47
CA ILE A 11 -12.50 3.11 -8.77
C ILE A 11 -11.03 2.97 -8.37
N LEU A 12 -10.19 3.93 -8.74
CA LEU A 12 -8.77 3.94 -8.38
C LEU A 12 -8.59 3.90 -6.86
N ASN A 13 -9.33 4.74 -6.13
CA ASN A 13 -9.27 4.74 -4.67
C ASN A 13 -9.70 3.40 -4.07
N LYS A 14 -10.76 2.78 -4.59
CA LYS A 14 -11.20 1.45 -4.14
C LYS A 14 -10.17 0.37 -4.44
N ALA A 15 -9.63 0.36 -5.65
CA ALA A 15 -8.61 -0.58 -6.08
C ALA A 15 -7.33 -0.45 -5.25
N ILE A 16 -6.86 0.77 -5.02
CA ILE A 16 -5.69 1.05 -4.17
C ILE A 16 -5.94 0.59 -2.74
N LYS A 17 -7.10 0.87 -2.15
CA LYS A 17 -7.45 0.40 -0.80
C LYS A 17 -7.44 -1.12 -0.71
N LEU A 18 -8.00 -1.80 -1.71
CA LEU A 18 -8.04 -3.26 -1.75
C LEU A 18 -6.65 -3.86 -1.92
N ALA A 19 -5.85 -3.31 -2.84
CA ALA A 19 -4.47 -3.73 -3.06
C ALA A 19 -3.60 -3.52 -1.80
N LEU A 20 -3.76 -2.39 -1.12
CA LEU A 20 -3.05 -2.11 0.13
C LEU A 20 -3.45 -3.10 1.23
N THR A 21 -4.74 -3.42 1.35
CA THR A 21 -5.24 -4.41 2.31
C THR A 21 -4.63 -5.78 2.03
N PHE A 22 -4.60 -6.20 0.76
CA PHE A 22 -3.97 -7.44 0.33
C PHE A 22 -2.46 -7.46 0.61
N LEU A 23 -1.75 -6.37 0.32
CA LEU A 23 -0.33 -6.23 0.60
C LEU A 23 -0.05 -6.35 2.10
N CYS A 24 -0.78 -5.63 2.95
CA CYS A 24 -0.62 -5.71 4.40
C CYS A 24 -0.92 -7.11 4.94
N LEU A 25 -1.97 -7.76 4.45
CA LEU A 25 -2.31 -9.13 4.83
C LEU A 25 -1.22 -10.11 4.39
N GLY A 26 -0.70 -9.97 3.17
CA GLY A 26 0.43 -10.74 2.66
C GLY A 26 1.68 -10.57 3.54
N VAL A 27 2.04 -9.35 3.91
CA VAL A 27 3.16 -9.08 4.83
C VAL A 27 2.97 -9.78 6.16
N VAL A 28 1.78 -9.68 6.78
CA VAL A 28 1.51 -10.30 8.08
C VAL A 28 1.60 -11.82 8.00
N ILE A 29 1.00 -12.45 6.99
CA ILE A 29 1.05 -13.90 6.83
C ILE A 29 2.48 -14.37 6.55
N GLN A 30 3.21 -13.66 5.68
CA GLN A 30 4.62 -14.00 5.40
C GLN A 30 5.47 -13.92 6.68
N LEU A 31 5.27 -12.90 7.53
CA LEU A 31 5.95 -12.80 8.83
C LEU A 31 5.60 -13.94 9.80
N LEU A 32 4.39 -14.52 9.70
CA LEU A 32 3.94 -15.60 10.57
C LEU A 32 4.46 -16.97 10.12
N ILE A 33 4.55 -17.19 8.81
CA ILE A 33 4.95 -18.47 8.22
C ILE A 33 6.47 -18.52 7.97
N ASP A 34 7.13 -17.36 7.90
CA ASP A 34 8.56 -17.20 7.60
C ASP A 34 8.98 -17.81 6.26
N ASP A 35 8.06 -17.80 5.28
CA ASP A 35 8.24 -18.32 3.92
C ASP A 35 7.41 -17.52 2.91
N GLU A 36 7.77 -17.59 1.63
CA GLU A 36 7.10 -16.90 0.54
C GLU A 36 5.65 -17.38 0.33
N LEU A 37 4.76 -16.46 -0.03
CA LEU A 37 3.35 -16.76 -0.26
C LEU A 37 3.11 -17.08 -1.73
N PHE A 38 3.12 -18.35 -2.13
CA PHE A 38 2.88 -18.74 -3.52
C PHE A 38 3.80 -18.00 -4.51
N ASN A 39 5.11 -17.96 -4.24
CA ASN A 39 6.11 -17.24 -5.05
C ASN A 39 5.87 -15.71 -5.09
N TRP A 40 5.14 -15.18 -4.10
CA TRP A 40 5.02 -13.76 -3.83
C TRP A 40 5.70 -13.45 -2.51
N ASP A 41 6.72 -12.59 -2.58
CA ASP A 41 7.48 -12.09 -1.44
C ASP A 41 7.13 -10.60 -1.17
N PRO A 42 6.02 -10.30 -0.50
CA PRO A 42 5.64 -8.92 -0.20
C PRO A 42 6.66 -8.19 0.68
N ILE A 43 7.33 -8.87 1.61
CA ILE A 43 8.35 -8.26 2.48
C ILE A 43 9.58 -7.87 1.67
N GLY A 44 10.15 -8.79 0.89
CA GLY A 44 11.31 -8.51 0.04
C GLY A 44 11.00 -7.48 -1.04
N ASN A 45 9.78 -7.45 -1.60
CA ASN A 45 9.36 -6.38 -2.51
C ASN A 45 9.43 -4.99 -1.86
N ILE A 46 8.99 -4.86 -0.61
CA ILE A 46 9.07 -3.59 0.15
C ILE A 46 10.52 -3.24 0.46
N GLN A 47 11.34 -4.21 0.86
CA GLN A 47 12.77 -3.99 1.16
C GLN A 47 13.55 -3.57 -0.09
N ASN A 48 13.31 -4.24 -1.23
CA ASN A 48 13.93 -3.97 -2.52
C ASN A 48 13.49 -2.62 -3.12
N SER A 49 12.33 -2.09 -2.70
CA SER A 49 11.90 -0.73 -3.08
C SER A 49 12.77 0.38 -2.48
N GLY A 50 13.67 0.01 -1.55
CA GLY A 50 14.72 0.86 -1.02
C GLY A 50 14.23 1.91 -0.01
N PRO A 51 15.15 2.67 0.60
CA PRO A 51 14.86 3.64 1.66
C PRO A 51 13.85 4.72 1.24
N SER A 52 13.82 5.04 -0.06
CA SER A 52 12.93 6.04 -0.64
C SER A 52 11.45 5.67 -0.48
N PHE A 53 11.08 4.39 -0.62
CA PHE A 53 9.69 3.96 -0.49
C PHE A 53 9.18 4.15 0.95
N ILE A 54 9.98 3.72 1.93
CA ILE A 54 9.68 3.90 3.35
C ILE A 54 9.63 5.39 3.70
N GLY A 55 10.56 6.19 3.18
CA GLY A 55 10.60 7.63 3.40
C GLY A 55 9.37 8.36 2.85
N VAL A 56 8.90 8.01 1.66
CA VAL A 56 7.68 8.58 1.05
C VAL A 56 6.45 8.18 1.86
N ILE A 57 6.32 6.91 2.26
CA ILE A 57 5.21 6.46 3.11
C ILE A 57 5.22 7.18 4.46
N ALA A 58 6.38 7.31 5.10
CA ALA A 58 6.52 8.04 6.36
C ALA A 58 6.10 9.51 6.23
N LEU A 59 6.52 10.20 5.17
CA LEU A 59 6.10 11.57 4.89
C LEU A 59 4.59 11.69 4.64
N VAL A 60 4.01 10.75 3.88
CA VAL A 60 2.56 10.71 3.63
C VAL A 60 1.79 10.47 4.93
N VAL A 61 2.22 9.53 5.78
CA VAL A 61 1.59 9.26 7.08
C VAL A 61 1.73 10.46 8.01
N LEU A 62 2.90 11.11 8.07
CA LEU A 62 3.09 12.35 8.84
C LEU A 62 2.17 13.45 8.32
N PHE A 63 2.11 13.65 7.01
CA PHE A 63 1.19 14.60 6.40
C PHE A 63 -0.28 14.29 6.74
N LEU A 64 -0.68 13.01 6.72
CA LEU A 64 -2.03 12.61 7.13
C LEU A 64 -2.31 12.87 8.62
N LEU A 65 -1.32 12.64 9.48
CA LEU A 65 -1.39 12.91 10.92
C LEU A 65 -1.57 14.41 11.20
N PHE A 66 -0.84 15.27 10.50
CA PHE A 66 -0.95 16.74 10.64
C PHE A 66 -2.05 17.39 9.80
N ARG A 67 -2.58 16.70 8.78
CA ARG A 67 -3.72 17.16 7.97
C ARG A 67 -5.06 16.89 8.64
N LYS A 68 -5.10 16.02 9.66
CA LYS A 68 -6.25 16.04 10.58
C LYS A 68 -6.27 17.41 11.26
N LYS A 69 -7.41 18.10 11.12
CA LYS A 69 -7.79 19.27 11.93
C LYS A 69 -7.52 19.01 13.41
#